data_AF-A0A2U1J0U4-F1
#
_entry.id   AF-A0A2U1J0U4-F1
#
_cell.length_a   1.000
_cell.length_b   1.000
_cell.length_c   1.000
_cell.angle_alpha   90.00
_cell.angle_beta   90.00
_cell.angle_gamma   90.00
#
_symmetry.space_group_name_H-M   'P 1'
#
loop_
_entity.id
_entity.type
_entity.pdbx_description
1 polymer ?
#
loop_
_entity_poly.entity_id
_entity_poly.type
_entity_poly.pdbx_seq_one_letter_code
_entity_poly.pdbx_strand_id
1 'polypeptide(L)'
;MTEISKTNSFDKLDTKSLELIFVLSGNPELSKVSRKLFRISHCVKTQVKYMLRNVYPKDEFIRYIFYSKYPKLARKDDIALELMNQGVDIHQDGKNSIYKRMIKHGLTRTFHTYLRMFKRGKTTFIPGTPMSLWPDIRKSKNYYKIQPLINELSVMEIIKKFELYKDSSFENFKAILEVDNIKLDLVKDCGVPEADLFVREQREIKLYRSVNKTICFQELLKLAMTNNQPKMTKYIIEFKNFDDNKFAIGTGAVGSVYGWRIQVGGGNVSVVCRSNYEEVKKNGFTINSDHFGNHTFTPNNVYSIAKEAVANGEEYDYVLVCTKALPNIEDPTTALKPIIKSNKTAIVLIQNGIGIEEPYAREFPGNPIISATAFIDTKQPTTGIIVHGNYTWLTFGLYTDSVLERDEEYKKCGESALKAFDKILVSGNIVSTIEERLQRSRWFKLVWNASFSPISVISGQYSANTLAKTPGTRELVKKAMIEIIKAGEAVTGGPLHDKIPSSDIPDYHIERTEIRTSTTIPSMLQDYMNKRPMEHEVILKIPIEKAKAAGVEVPILETLYELLVMNEKKNLQ
;
A
#
# COMPACT_ATOMS: atom_id res chain seq x y z
N MET A 1 72.86 -5.13 39.05
CA MET A 1 71.81 -4.88 38.04
C MET A 1 70.70 -5.90 38.24
N THR A 2 69.56 -5.46 38.78
CA THR A 2 68.29 -6.21 38.76
C THR A 2 67.17 -5.17 38.74
N GLU A 3 66.68 -4.83 37.54
CA GLU A 3 65.50 -4.01 37.35
C GLU A 3 64.27 -4.77 37.84
N ILE A 4 63.78 -4.42 39.02
CA ILE A 4 62.47 -4.85 39.49
C ILE A 4 61.43 -4.08 38.66
N SER A 5 60.79 -4.78 37.73
CA SER A 5 59.56 -4.36 37.05
C SER A 5 58.54 -3.85 38.08
N LYS A 6 58.38 -2.52 38.19
CA LYS A 6 57.36 -1.89 39.05
C LYS A 6 55.98 -2.19 38.47
N THR A 7 55.40 -3.33 38.82
CA THR A 7 54.00 -3.65 38.55
C THR A 7 53.11 -2.64 39.28
N ASN A 8 52.21 -1.97 38.54
CA ASN A 8 51.30 -0.97 39.11
C ASN A 8 50.40 -1.61 40.17
N SER A 9 50.27 -0.99 41.34
CA SER A 9 49.47 -1.52 42.46
C SER A 9 48.00 -1.78 42.09
N PHE A 10 47.42 -1.00 41.16
CA PHE A 10 46.07 -1.25 40.65
C PHE A 10 45.97 -2.53 39.83
N ASP A 11 47.03 -2.95 39.14
CA ASP A 11 46.98 -4.17 38.33
C ASP A 11 46.89 -5.45 39.18
N LYS A 12 47.21 -5.36 40.49
CA LYS A 12 47.06 -6.43 41.48
C LYS A 12 45.63 -6.65 41.96
N LEU A 13 44.75 -5.65 41.82
CA LEU A 13 43.35 -5.73 42.27
C LEU A 13 42.49 -6.52 41.27
N ASP A 14 41.43 -7.17 41.75
CA ASP A 14 40.47 -7.86 40.87
C ASP A 14 39.60 -6.87 40.07
N THR A 15 38.97 -7.39 39.02
CA THR A 15 38.15 -6.59 38.08
C THR A 15 36.98 -5.88 38.74
N LYS A 16 36.33 -6.52 39.73
CA LYS A 16 35.15 -5.95 40.41
C LYS A 16 35.56 -4.81 41.33
N SER A 17 36.67 -4.97 42.04
CA SER A 17 37.26 -3.91 42.87
C SER A 17 37.69 -2.71 42.02
N LEU A 18 38.34 -2.94 40.88
CA LEU A 18 38.75 -1.87 39.97
C LEU A 18 37.56 -1.13 39.32
N GLU A 19 36.51 -1.86 38.92
CA GLU A 19 35.26 -1.24 38.45
C GLU A 19 34.64 -0.35 39.52
N LEU A 20 34.54 -0.86 40.76
CA LEU A 20 33.98 -0.13 41.89
C LEU A 20 34.78 1.13 42.19
N ILE A 21 36.12 1.04 42.24
CA ILE A 21 37.00 2.19 42.44
C ILE A 21 36.79 3.23 41.34
N PHE A 22 36.76 2.82 40.07
CA PHE A 22 36.54 3.74 38.96
C PHE A 22 35.18 4.44 39.05
N VAL A 23 34.10 3.69 39.26
CA VAL A 23 32.73 4.22 39.34
C VAL A 23 32.55 5.13 40.55
N LEU A 24 33.05 4.75 41.72
CA LEU A 24 32.91 5.55 42.95
C LEU A 24 33.78 6.81 42.94
N SER A 25 34.93 6.80 42.24
CA SER A 25 35.83 7.95 42.20
C SER A 25 35.22 9.20 41.56
N GLY A 26 34.24 9.04 40.66
CA GLY A 26 33.71 10.16 39.87
C GLY A 26 34.78 10.87 39.01
N ASN A 27 35.93 10.23 38.77
CA ASN A 27 37.05 10.80 38.04
C ASN A 27 37.43 9.93 36.81
N PRO A 28 37.05 10.34 35.59
CA PRO A 28 37.37 9.59 34.38
C PRO A 28 38.87 9.47 34.10
N GLU A 29 39.69 10.39 34.63
CA GLU A 29 41.15 10.38 34.45
C GLU A 29 41.81 9.18 35.13
N LEU A 30 41.13 8.55 36.09
CA LEU A 30 41.61 7.34 36.75
C LEU A 30 41.83 6.19 35.74
N SER A 31 41.14 6.21 34.61
CA SER A 31 41.35 5.27 33.50
C SER A 31 42.79 5.24 32.97
N LYS A 32 43.57 6.31 33.16
CA LYS A 32 44.96 6.41 32.68
C LYS A 32 45.98 5.84 33.65
N VAL A 33 45.58 5.48 34.86
CA VAL A 33 46.48 5.10 35.94
C VAL A 33 47.09 3.71 35.72
N SER A 34 46.39 2.76 35.11
CA SER A 34 46.93 1.44 34.77
C SER A 34 46.28 0.84 33.53
N ARG A 35 46.95 -0.13 32.87
CA ARG A 35 46.39 -0.81 31.69
C ARG A 35 45.13 -1.62 32.03
N LYS A 36 45.09 -2.28 33.19
CA LYS A 36 43.92 -3.05 33.62
C LYS A 36 42.73 -2.14 33.89
N LEU A 37 42.96 -1.02 34.58
CA LEU A 37 41.93 -0.04 34.88
C LEU A 37 41.42 0.65 33.60
N PHE A 38 42.31 0.96 32.65
CA PHE A 38 41.95 1.44 31.32
C PHE A 38 40.98 0.48 30.61
N ARG A 39 41.30 -0.83 30.57
CA ARG A 39 40.44 -1.82 29.92
C ARG A 39 39.05 -1.87 30.56
N ILE A 40 39.00 -1.90 31.90
CA ILE A 40 37.75 -1.97 32.67
C ILE A 40 36.91 -0.71 32.46
N SER A 41 37.51 0.48 32.53
CA SER A 41 36.81 1.75 32.36
C SER A 41 36.27 1.96 30.94
N HIS A 42 36.72 1.17 29.96
CA HIS A 42 36.26 1.22 28.58
C HIS A 42 35.16 0.20 28.26
N CYS A 43 34.84 -0.70 29.19
CA CYS A 43 33.68 -1.60 29.09
C CYS A 43 32.37 -0.80 29.15
N VAL A 44 31.43 -1.10 28.24
CA VAL A 44 30.13 -0.40 28.16
C VAL A 44 29.39 -0.43 29.50
N LYS A 45 29.28 -1.60 30.14
CA LYS A 45 28.61 -1.76 31.44
C LYS A 45 29.20 -0.84 32.52
N THR A 46 30.53 -0.73 32.58
CA THR A 46 31.23 0.12 33.54
C THR A 46 31.02 1.60 33.23
N GLN A 47 31.08 1.98 31.94
CA GLN A 47 30.81 3.35 31.50
C GLN A 47 29.38 3.78 31.84
N VAL A 48 28.41 2.90 31.62
CA VAL A 48 27.00 3.16 31.96
C VAL A 48 26.81 3.29 33.47
N LYS A 49 27.36 2.37 34.28
CA LYS A 49 27.33 2.49 35.75
C LYS A 49 27.92 3.81 36.22
N TYR A 50 29.07 4.20 35.66
CA TYR A 50 29.70 5.48 35.95
C TYR A 50 28.77 6.66 35.61
N MET A 51 28.14 6.63 34.44
CA MET A 51 27.27 7.71 33.97
C MET A 51 25.97 7.80 34.78
N LEU A 52 25.31 6.67 35.05
CA LEU A 52 24.10 6.61 35.88
C LEU A 52 24.34 7.14 37.31
N ARG A 53 25.55 6.94 37.85
CA ARG A 53 25.90 7.44 39.19
C ARG A 53 26.38 8.90 39.19
N ASN A 54 27.27 9.26 38.27
CA ASN A 54 28.06 10.50 38.38
C ASN A 54 27.66 11.60 37.38
N VAL A 55 26.85 11.26 36.35
CA VAL A 55 26.50 12.16 35.25
C VAL A 55 24.99 12.41 35.24
N TYR A 56 24.17 11.37 35.12
CA TYR A 56 22.72 11.48 34.99
C TYR A 56 21.99 12.09 36.20
N PRO A 57 22.46 11.94 37.45
CA PRO A 57 21.83 12.60 38.60
C PRO A 57 22.09 14.11 38.68
N LYS A 58 23.06 14.65 37.92
CA LYS A 58 23.42 16.08 37.93
C LYS A 58 22.46 16.89 37.06
N ASP A 59 22.55 18.22 37.03
CA ASP A 59 21.74 19.02 36.12
C ASP A 59 22.20 18.92 34.65
N GLU A 60 21.39 19.45 33.74
CA GLU A 60 21.63 19.40 32.29
C GLU A 60 22.95 20.08 31.87
N PHE A 61 23.33 21.18 32.54
CA PHE A 61 24.54 21.92 32.20
C PHE A 61 25.81 21.11 32.50
N ILE A 62 25.85 20.42 33.64
CA ILE A 62 26.98 19.54 33.96
C ILE A 62 27.06 18.36 33.00
N ARG A 63 25.92 17.79 32.60
CA ARG A 63 25.88 16.72 31.58
C ARG A 63 26.36 17.21 30.21
N TYR A 64 26.01 18.45 29.84
CA TYR A 64 26.52 19.09 28.63
C TYR A 64 28.04 19.24 28.63
N ILE A 65 28.62 19.72 29.75
CA ILE A 65 30.08 19.83 29.90
C ILE A 65 30.73 18.45 29.77
N PHE A 66 30.15 17.42 30.40
CA PHE A 66 30.68 16.05 30.33
C PHE A 66 30.79 15.55 28.89
N TYR A 67 29.72 15.63 28.10
CA TYR A 67 29.75 15.18 26.70
C TYR A 67 30.61 16.07 25.81
N SER A 68 30.74 17.37 26.14
CA SER A 68 31.66 18.27 25.43
C SER A 68 33.12 17.89 25.66
N LYS A 69 33.47 17.49 26.90
CA LYS A 69 34.82 17.00 27.25
C LYS A 69 35.10 15.60 26.72
N TYR A 70 34.07 14.74 26.65
CA TYR A 70 34.18 13.34 26.20
C TYR A 70 33.28 13.02 25.00
N PRO A 71 33.49 13.67 23.83
CA PRO A 71 32.57 13.59 22.69
C PRO A 71 32.47 12.18 22.08
N LYS A 72 33.49 11.33 22.28
CA LYS A 72 33.45 9.93 21.83
C LYS A 72 32.36 9.12 22.53
N LEU A 73 32.05 9.44 23.81
CA LEU A 73 30.99 8.75 24.55
C LEU A 73 29.60 9.11 24.03
N ALA A 74 29.41 10.35 23.53
CA ALA A 74 28.16 10.77 22.92
C ALA A 74 27.83 9.99 21.63
N ARG A 75 28.85 9.44 20.95
CA ARG A 75 28.73 8.71 19.67
C ARG A 75 28.63 7.20 19.84
N LYS A 76 28.76 6.67 21.06
CA LYS A 76 28.71 5.23 21.32
C LYS A 76 27.26 4.74 21.41
N ASP A 77 26.84 4.01 20.37
CA ASP A 77 25.50 3.41 20.28
C ASP A 77 25.21 2.47 21.46
N ASP A 78 26.14 1.55 21.77
CA ASP A 78 25.96 0.59 22.87
C ASP A 78 25.76 1.26 24.25
N ILE A 79 26.35 2.44 24.47
CA ILE A 79 26.13 3.21 25.71
C ILE A 79 24.73 3.81 25.71
N ALA A 80 24.31 4.43 24.60
CA ALA A 80 22.99 5.04 24.48
C ALA A 80 21.88 3.99 24.63
N LEU A 81 22.05 2.83 23.99
CA LEU A 81 21.17 1.68 24.09
C LEU A 81 21.05 1.17 25.54
N GLU A 82 22.19 0.94 26.20
CA GLU A 82 22.17 0.45 27.58
C GLU A 82 21.58 1.48 28.55
N LEU A 83 21.88 2.78 28.38
CA LEU A 83 21.25 3.83 29.20
C LEU A 83 19.72 3.85 29.02
N MET A 84 19.25 3.72 27.78
CA MET A 84 17.82 3.65 27.47
C MET A 84 17.17 2.41 28.10
N ASN A 85 17.82 1.25 28.03
CA ASN A 85 17.35 0.01 28.67
C ASN A 85 17.30 0.11 30.20
N GLN A 86 18.18 0.93 30.81
CA GLN A 86 18.20 1.22 32.24
C GLN A 86 17.20 2.33 32.64
N GLY A 87 16.32 2.77 31.73
CA GLY A 87 15.23 3.69 32.03
C GLY A 87 15.59 5.18 32.00
N VAL A 88 16.75 5.55 31.43
CA VAL A 88 17.06 6.96 31.19
C VAL A 88 16.09 7.53 30.16
N ASP A 89 15.44 8.65 30.49
CA ASP A 89 14.55 9.35 29.57
C ASP A 89 15.32 9.79 28.32
N ILE A 90 14.86 9.32 27.17
CA ILE A 90 15.51 9.55 25.88
C ILE A 90 15.48 11.02 25.46
N HIS A 91 14.53 11.81 25.97
CA HIS A 91 14.36 13.22 25.64
C HIS A 91 15.04 14.16 26.65
N GLN A 92 15.48 13.63 27.80
CA GLN A 92 16.26 14.35 28.79
C GLN A 92 17.56 14.88 28.17
N ASP A 93 17.99 16.09 28.53
CA ASP A 93 19.28 16.72 28.13
C ASP A 93 19.34 17.45 26.80
N GLY A 94 18.21 17.98 26.34
CA GLY A 94 18.18 18.95 25.24
C GLY A 94 18.99 18.47 24.02
N LYS A 95 20.09 19.17 23.72
CA LYS A 95 20.99 18.87 22.57
C LYS A 95 21.77 17.55 22.69
N ASN A 96 21.99 17.03 23.91
CA ASN A 96 22.74 15.80 24.18
C ASN A 96 21.86 14.63 24.62
N SER A 97 20.54 14.79 24.54
CA SER A 97 19.58 13.71 24.76
C SER A 97 19.90 12.47 23.92
N ILE A 98 19.52 11.29 24.41
CA ILE A 98 19.66 10.05 23.63
C ILE A 98 18.97 10.21 22.28
N TYR A 99 17.79 10.84 22.27
CA TYR A 99 17.04 11.21 21.08
C TYR A 99 17.86 12.04 20.08
N LYS A 100 18.48 13.15 20.52
CA LYS A 100 19.26 14.01 19.62
C LYS A 100 20.55 13.33 19.17
N ARG A 101 21.21 12.56 20.04
CA ARG A 101 22.42 11.80 19.69
C ARG A 101 22.13 10.71 18.67
N MET A 102 21.01 10.01 18.81
CA MET A 102 20.54 8.98 17.88
C MET A 102 20.39 9.51 16.45
N ILE A 103 19.82 10.70 16.30
CA ILE A 103 19.67 11.38 15.01
C ILE A 103 21.03 11.92 14.52
N LYS A 104 21.74 12.67 15.37
CA LYS A 104 22.97 13.38 15.00
C LYS A 104 24.14 12.45 14.67
N HIS A 105 24.20 11.30 15.34
CA HIS A 105 25.33 10.36 15.24
C HIS A 105 24.96 9.02 14.62
N GLY A 106 23.72 8.85 14.13
CA GLY A 106 23.28 7.61 13.49
C GLY A 106 23.39 6.40 14.42
N LEU A 107 22.91 6.52 15.66
CA LEU A 107 22.97 5.42 16.64
C LEU A 107 21.91 4.37 16.29
N THR A 108 22.24 3.48 15.35
CA THR A 108 21.30 2.60 14.68
C THR A 108 20.62 1.60 15.60
N ARG A 109 21.35 0.93 16.51
CA ARG A 109 20.75 -0.04 17.44
C ARG A 109 19.80 0.64 18.42
N THR A 110 20.20 1.80 18.93
CA THR A 110 19.36 2.64 19.76
C THR A 110 18.08 3.06 19.01
N PHE A 111 18.19 3.48 17.74
CA PHE A 111 17.04 3.85 16.91
C PHE A 111 16.08 2.69 16.67
N HIS A 112 16.59 1.52 16.29
CA HIS A 112 15.76 0.33 16.09
C HIS A 112 15.01 -0.07 17.36
N THR A 113 15.66 0.05 18.51
CA THR A 113 15.01 -0.24 19.80
C THR A 113 13.94 0.82 20.10
N TYR A 114 14.21 2.10 19.84
CA TYR A 114 13.24 3.18 20.00
C TYR A 114 11.99 2.99 19.12
N LEU A 115 12.12 2.51 17.88
CA LEU A 115 10.98 2.20 17.00
C LEU A 115 10.06 1.12 17.59
N ARG A 116 10.58 0.21 18.42
CA ARG A 116 9.80 -0.85 19.06
C ARG A 116 9.16 -0.41 20.38
N MET A 117 9.56 0.73 20.92
CA MET A 117 8.98 1.26 22.14
C MET A 117 7.57 1.77 21.90
N PHE A 118 6.71 1.55 22.88
CA PHE A 118 5.29 1.87 22.80
C PHE A 118 4.81 2.60 24.05
N LYS A 119 3.64 3.19 23.92
CA LYS A 119 2.86 3.74 25.04
C LYS A 119 1.44 3.19 25.00
N ARG A 120 0.81 3.15 26.16
CA ARG A 120 -0.61 2.82 26.29
C ARG A 120 -1.45 4.09 26.24
N GLY A 121 -2.13 4.32 25.12
CA GLY A 121 -3.09 5.42 24.95
C GLY A 121 -4.50 5.01 25.36
N LYS A 122 -5.21 5.86 26.09
CA LYS A 122 -6.65 5.64 26.35
C LYS A 122 -7.45 5.88 25.07
N THR A 123 -8.46 5.07 24.82
CA THR A 123 -9.33 5.20 23.63
C THR A 123 -10.81 4.98 24.01
N THR A 124 -11.70 5.26 23.07
CA THR A 124 -13.14 5.01 23.17
C THR A 124 -13.52 3.91 22.19
N PHE A 125 -14.51 3.10 22.57
CA PHE A 125 -15.05 2.05 21.70
C PHE A 125 -16.56 2.26 21.54
N ILE A 126 -17.01 2.28 20.31
CA ILE A 126 -18.43 2.38 19.94
C ILE A 126 -18.80 1.09 19.21
N PRO A 127 -19.86 0.36 19.63
CA PRO A 127 -20.35 -0.80 18.89
C PRO A 127 -20.61 -0.47 17.41
N GLY A 128 -20.14 -1.31 16.49
CA GLY A 128 -20.21 -1.06 15.04
C GLY A 128 -18.98 -0.38 14.43
N THR A 129 -17.96 -0.04 15.22
CA THR A 129 -16.69 0.46 14.69
C THR A 129 -15.98 -0.63 13.86
N PRO A 130 -15.37 -0.31 12.70
CA PRO A 130 -14.57 -1.28 11.94
C PRO A 130 -13.46 -1.94 12.77
N MET A 131 -13.20 -3.22 12.51
CA MET A 131 -12.22 -4.03 13.27
C MET A 131 -10.82 -3.41 13.33
N SER A 132 -10.41 -2.67 12.29
CA SER A 132 -9.12 -1.97 12.23
C SER A 132 -8.94 -0.87 13.28
N LEU A 133 -10.04 -0.39 13.85
CA LEU A 133 -10.06 0.68 14.85
C LEU A 133 -10.37 0.18 16.26
N TRP A 134 -10.51 -1.13 16.45
CA TRP A 134 -10.79 -1.70 17.75
C TRP A 134 -9.67 -1.41 18.77
N PRO A 135 -10.01 -1.34 20.07
CA PRO A 135 -9.03 -1.31 21.15
C PRO A 135 -8.20 -2.60 21.19
N ASP A 136 -7.02 -2.54 21.79
CA ASP A 136 -6.20 -3.73 22.04
C ASP A 136 -6.48 -4.31 23.44
N ILE A 137 -6.83 -3.43 24.39
CA ILE A 137 -6.98 -3.77 25.82
C ILE A 137 -8.31 -3.24 26.32
N ARG A 138 -9.03 -4.07 27.09
CA ARG A 138 -10.19 -3.68 27.89
C ARG A 138 -9.91 -3.96 29.36
N LYS A 139 -9.77 -2.89 30.14
CA LYS A 139 -9.59 -2.99 31.59
C LYS A 139 -10.72 -2.28 32.32
N SER A 140 -11.56 -3.05 33.01
CA SER A 140 -12.79 -2.56 33.66
C SER A 140 -13.69 -1.82 32.64
N LYS A 141 -14.01 -0.54 32.85
CA LYS A 141 -14.81 0.30 31.95
C LYS A 141 -13.99 1.13 30.94
N ASN A 142 -12.66 0.93 30.87
CA ASN A 142 -11.78 1.71 30.01
C ASN A 142 -11.18 0.85 28.89
N TYR A 143 -10.98 1.49 27.73
CA TYR A 143 -10.34 0.89 26.57
C TYR A 143 -8.99 1.55 26.32
N TYR A 144 -8.02 0.76 25.88
CA TYR A 144 -6.69 1.25 25.57
C TYR A 144 -6.17 0.68 24.25
N LYS A 145 -5.29 1.46 23.63
CA LYS A 145 -4.56 1.09 22.42
C LYS A 145 -3.06 1.21 22.67
N ILE A 146 -2.31 0.21 22.24
CA ILE A 146 -0.86 0.24 22.15
C ILE A 146 -0.48 1.04 20.91
N GLN A 147 0.26 2.12 21.13
CA GLN A 147 0.69 3.07 20.12
C GLN A 147 2.21 3.23 20.14
N PRO A 148 2.85 3.51 19.00
CA PRO A 148 4.27 3.85 18.98
C PRO A 148 4.54 5.10 19.83
N LEU A 149 5.77 5.23 20.35
CA LEU A 149 6.21 6.49 20.98
C LEU A 149 6.31 7.64 19.97
N ILE A 150 6.55 7.32 18.71
CA ILE A 150 6.55 8.26 17.59
C ILE A 150 5.09 8.62 17.26
N ASN A 151 4.74 9.92 17.35
CA ASN A 151 3.35 10.39 17.24
C ASN A 151 2.96 10.83 15.82
N GLU A 152 3.94 10.91 14.92
CA GLU A 152 3.75 11.32 13.53
C GLU A 152 2.75 10.41 12.82
N LEU A 153 1.91 11.00 11.98
CA LEU A 153 0.84 10.29 11.29
C LEU A 153 1.28 9.75 9.93
N SER A 154 2.46 10.13 9.45
CA SER A 154 3.06 9.56 8.23
C SER A 154 4.55 9.26 8.34
N VAL A 155 5.00 8.29 7.55
CA VAL A 155 6.43 7.96 7.41
C VAL A 155 7.23 9.15 6.88
N MET A 156 6.67 9.96 5.98
CA MET A 156 7.35 11.18 5.51
C MET A 156 7.57 12.21 6.62
N GLU A 157 6.62 12.39 7.53
CA GLU A 157 6.81 13.25 8.71
C GLU A 157 7.92 12.71 9.62
N ILE A 158 7.98 11.39 9.81
CA ILE A 158 9.07 10.74 10.55
C ILE A 158 10.40 11.03 9.87
N ILE A 159 10.50 10.81 8.55
CA ILE A 159 11.74 11.07 7.80
C ILE A 159 12.22 12.52 7.96
N LYS A 160 11.30 13.49 7.87
CA LYS A 160 11.63 14.92 8.04
C LYS A 160 12.04 15.24 9.47
N LYS A 161 11.24 14.83 10.45
CA LYS A 161 11.47 15.11 11.89
C LYS A 161 12.78 14.53 12.39
N PHE A 162 13.12 13.33 11.95
CA PHE A 162 14.34 12.62 12.34
C PHE A 162 15.49 12.83 11.35
N GLU A 163 15.32 13.73 10.37
CA GLU A 163 16.32 14.04 9.34
C GLU A 163 16.92 12.80 8.66
N LEU A 164 16.09 11.78 8.42
CA LEU A 164 16.53 10.49 7.90
C LEU A 164 16.95 10.56 6.43
N TYR A 165 16.67 11.67 5.75
CA TYR A 165 17.16 11.97 4.42
C TYR A 165 18.68 12.26 4.38
N LYS A 166 19.35 12.39 5.54
CA LYS A 166 20.81 12.57 5.63
C LYS A 166 21.54 11.25 5.47
N ASP A 167 22.68 11.27 4.78
CA ASP A 167 23.56 10.14 4.55
C ASP A 167 24.08 9.51 5.86
N SER A 168 24.27 10.33 6.90
CA SER A 168 24.64 9.87 8.25
C SER A 168 23.55 9.03 8.92
N SER A 169 22.30 9.17 8.49
CA SER A 169 21.12 8.49 9.03
C SER A 169 20.61 7.39 8.10
N PHE A 170 21.38 7.02 7.09
CA PHE A 170 20.92 6.14 6.01
C PHE A 170 20.46 4.75 6.49
N GLU A 171 21.16 4.15 7.46
CA GLU A 171 20.72 2.85 8.02
C GLU A 171 19.44 3.00 8.86
N ASN A 172 19.24 4.16 9.50
CA ASN A 172 18.00 4.46 10.22
C ASN A 172 16.84 4.72 9.25
N PHE A 173 17.12 5.32 8.08
CA PHE A 173 16.14 5.46 7.01
C PHE A 173 15.65 4.09 6.52
N LYS A 174 16.54 3.13 6.26
CA LYS A 174 16.14 1.76 5.89
C LYS A 174 15.25 1.12 6.96
N ALA A 175 15.58 1.30 8.23
CA ALA A 175 14.76 0.79 9.33
C ALA A 175 13.32 1.33 9.31
N ILE A 176 13.13 2.58 8.86
CA ILE A 176 11.80 3.18 8.69
C ILE A 176 11.04 2.58 7.51
N LEU A 177 11.71 2.13 6.45
CA LEU A 177 11.03 1.46 5.33
C LEU A 177 10.39 0.14 5.76
N GLU A 178 10.94 -0.52 6.78
CA GLU A 178 10.49 -1.81 7.30
C GLU A 178 9.62 -1.67 8.57
N VAL A 179 9.24 -0.45 8.93
CA VAL A 179 8.59 -0.15 10.21
C VAL A 179 7.25 -0.87 10.39
N ASP A 180 6.61 -1.28 9.29
CA ASP A 180 5.32 -1.95 9.33
C ASP A 180 5.39 -3.47 9.57
N ASN A 181 6.59 -4.02 9.55
CA ASN A 181 6.90 -5.37 9.97
C ASN A 181 7.15 -5.46 11.48
N ILE A 182 7.17 -4.31 12.18
CA ILE A 182 7.29 -4.28 13.64
C ILE A 182 5.97 -4.76 14.25
N LYS A 183 5.97 -6.04 14.63
CA LYS A 183 4.93 -6.67 15.43
C LYS A 183 5.29 -6.66 16.91
N LEU A 184 4.28 -6.54 17.75
CA LEU A 184 4.37 -6.74 19.19
C LEU A 184 3.36 -7.80 19.62
N ASP A 185 3.79 -8.68 20.51
CA ASP A 185 2.92 -9.56 21.30
C ASP A 185 2.40 -8.76 22.51
N LEU A 186 1.09 -8.58 22.59
CA LEU A 186 0.44 -7.82 23.65
C LEU A 186 0.73 -8.39 25.05
N VAL A 187 0.92 -9.69 25.18
CA VAL A 187 1.17 -10.35 26.46
C VAL A 187 2.67 -10.33 26.78
N LYS A 188 3.50 -10.84 25.86
CA LYS A 188 4.94 -11.00 26.10
C LYS A 188 5.70 -9.69 26.07
N ASP A 189 5.43 -8.84 25.08
CA ASP A 189 6.18 -7.60 24.85
C ASP A 189 5.55 -6.42 25.59
N CYS A 190 4.21 -6.37 25.65
CA CYS A 190 3.50 -5.27 26.30
C CYS A 190 3.10 -5.52 27.76
N GLY A 191 3.28 -6.74 28.27
CA GLY A 191 2.94 -7.09 29.65
C GLY A 191 1.44 -7.00 29.95
N VAL A 192 0.58 -7.15 28.94
CA VAL A 192 -0.88 -7.11 29.10
C VAL A 192 -1.37 -8.50 29.56
N PRO A 193 -2.08 -8.62 30.69
CA PRO A 193 -2.69 -9.89 31.07
C PRO A 193 -3.66 -10.39 30.00
N GLU A 194 -3.68 -11.69 29.72
CA GLU A 194 -4.58 -12.29 28.70
C GLU A 194 -6.06 -11.96 28.94
N ALA A 195 -6.46 -11.86 30.21
CA ALA A 195 -7.82 -11.50 30.60
C ALA A 195 -8.22 -10.05 30.24
N ASP A 196 -7.23 -9.15 30.07
CA ASP A 196 -7.43 -7.74 29.75
C ASP A 196 -7.41 -7.50 28.22
N LEU A 197 -7.17 -8.52 27.38
CA LEU A 197 -7.22 -8.37 25.91
C LEU A 197 -8.64 -8.06 25.43
N PHE A 198 -8.76 -7.15 24.47
CA PHE A 198 -10.07 -6.80 23.88
C PHE A 198 -10.65 -7.96 23.05
N VAL A 199 -9.81 -8.61 22.24
CA VAL A 199 -10.10 -9.86 21.52
C VAL A 199 -9.09 -10.91 22.01
N ARG A 200 -9.57 -12.02 22.58
CA ARG A 200 -8.70 -13.00 23.27
C ARG A 200 -7.74 -13.71 22.32
N GLU A 201 -8.17 -13.93 21.08
CA GLU A 201 -7.42 -14.61 20.03
C GLU A 201 -6.37 -13.69 19.38
N GLN A 202 -6.49 -12.37 19.56
CA GLN A 202 -5.62 -11.39 18.93
C GLN A 202 -4.45 -11.01 19.85
N ARG A 203 -3.38 -11.81 19.82
CA ARG A 203 -2.16 -11.56 20.62
C ARG A 203 -1.14 -10.66 19.93
N GLU A 204 -1.06 -10.70 18.60
CA GLU A 204 -0.09 -9.91 17.84
C GLU A 204 -0.75 -8.67 17.21
N ILE A 205 -0.04 -7.55 17.27
CA ILE A 205 -0.41 -6.32 16.58
C ILE A 205 0.76 -5.76 15.78
N LYS A 206 0.48 -5.13 14.63
CA LYS A 206 1.45 -4.24 13.98
C LYS A 206 1.48 -2.91 14.73
N LEU A 207 2.65 -2.50 15.23
CA LEU A 207 2.77 -1.28 16.06
C LEU A 207 2.36 -0.03 15.28
N TYR A 208 2.82 0.10 14.04
CA TYR A 208 2.59 1.26 13.16
C TYR A 208 1.34 1.13 12.26
N ARG A 209 0.34 0.34 12.68
CA ARG A 209 -0.88 0.07 11.89
C ARG A 209 -1.77 1.28 11.57
N SER A 210 -1.55 2.41 12.25
CA SER A 210 -2.30 3.66 12.04
C SER A 210 -1.49 4.77 11.37
N VAL A 211 -0.23 4.51 11.00
CA VAL A 211 0.64 5.49 10.34
C VAL A 211 0.51 5.35 8.83
N ASN A 212 0.37 6.47 8.12
CA ASN A 212 0.44 6.52 6.66
C ASN A 212 1.86 6.18 6.21
N LYS A 213 2.00 5.07 5.49
CA LYS A 213 3.31 4.53 5.10
C LYS A 213 3.85 5.09 3.80
N THR A 214 3.05 5.89 3.09
CA THR A 214 3.44 6.37 1.78
C THR A 214 4.61 7.34 1.87
N ILE A 215 5.62 7.09 1.05
CA ILE A 215 6.80 7.95 0.90
C ILE A 215 6.66 8.71 -0.42
N CYS A 216 6.62 10.03 -0.35
CA CYS A 216 6.75 10.88 -1.53
C CYS A 216 8.23 10.91 -1.94
N PHE A 217 8.64 9.99 -2.80
CA PHE A 217 10.04 9.91 -3.24
C PHE A 217 10.51 11.16 -3.99
N GLN A 218 9.64 11.89 -4.69
CA GLN A 218 10.01 13.17 -5.30
C GLN A 218 10.38 14.22 -4.25
N GLU A 219 9.59 14.32 -3.18
CA GLU A 219 9.90 15.19 -2.06
C GLU A 219 11.18 14.76 -1.34
N LEU A 220 11.35 13.46 -1.12
CA LEU A 220 12.55 12.92 -0.49
C LEU A 220 13.81 13.16 -1.34
N LEU A 221 13.71 13.01 -2.66
CA LEU A 221 14.77 13.30 -3.62
C LEU A 221 15.16 14.78 -3.54
N LYS A 222 14.16 15.68 -3.57
CA LYS A 222 14.39 17.12 -3.41
C LYS A 222 15.09 17.43 -2.09
N LEU A 223 14.63 16.84 -0.97
CA LEU A 223 15.27 16.99 0.34
C LEU A 223 16.74 16.53 0.31
N ALA A 224 17.01 15.35 -0.24
CA ALA A 224 18.36 14.80 -0.32
C ALA A 224 19.29 15.68 -1.18
N MET A 225 18.81 16.13 -2.34
CA MET A 225 19.58 16.99 -3.26
C MET A 225 19.85 18.37 -2.66
N THR A 226 18.83 19.06 -2.14
CA THR A 226 18.98 20.40 -1.53
C THR A 226 19.92 20.38 -0.31
N ASN A 227 20.04 19.24 0.37
CA ASN A 227 20.93 19.08 1.52
C ASN A 227 22.27 18.41 1.18
N ASN A 228 22.63 18.23 -0.09
CA ASN A 228 23.87 17.59 -0.53
C ASN A 228 24.10 16.19 0.07
N GLN A 229 23.10 15.29 -0.05
CA GLN A 229 23.13 13.92 0.48
C GLN A 229 23.27 12.92 -0.68
N PRO A 230 24.47 12.72 -1.24
CA PRO A 230 24.67 11.92 -2.45
C PRO A 230 24.36 10.44 -2.28
N LYS A 231 24.63 9.84 -1.10
CA LYS A 231 24.31 8.41 -0.85
C LYS A 231 22.80 8.20 -0.87
N MET A 232 22.06 9.08 -0.20
CA MET A 232 20.59 9.05 -0.18
C MET A 232 20.02 9.34 -1.58
N THR A 233 20.55 10.32 -2.29
CA THR A 233 20.11 10.68 -3.65
C THR A 233 20.27 9.50 -4.60
N LYS A 234 21.46 8.88 -4.61
CA LYS A 234 21.74 7.67 -5.39
C LYS A 234 20.78 6.54 -5.03
N TYR A 235 20.60 6.27 -3.74
CA TYR A 235 19.65 5.26 -3.29
C TYR A 235 18.24 5.55 -3.74
N ILE A 236 17.75 6.79 -3.69
CA ILE A 236 16.38 7.10 -4.12
C ILE A 236 16.22 6.86 -5.62
N ILE A 237 17.22 7.22 -6.43
CA ILE A 237 17.21 7.00 -7.88
C ILE A 237 17.22 5.50 -8.20
N GLU A 238 18.10 4.73 -7.56
CA GLU A 238 18.22 3.28 -7.71
C GLU A 238 17.00 2.53 -7.11
N PHE A 239 16.54 2.93 -5.93
CA PHE A 239 15.39 2.34 -5.25
C PHE A 239 14.10 2.65 -5.97
N LYS A 240 13.93 3.85 -6.54
CA LYS A 240 12.79 4.14 -7.41
C LYS A 240 12.77 3.13 -8.53
N ASN A 241 13.93 2.70 -9.05
CA ASN A 241 14.04 2.44 -10.49
C ASN A 241 13.15 3.50 -11.14
N PHE A 242 13.66 4.71 -11.39
CA PHE A 242 13.08 5.45 -12.50
C PHE A 242 13.40 4.67 -13.78
N ASP A 243 12.92 3.42 -13.86
CA ASP A 243 12.58 2.77 -15.10
C ASP A 243 11.61 3.77 -15.68
N ASP A 244 12.04 4.40 -16.76
CA ASP A 244 11.25 5.25 -17.64
C ASP A 244 10.18 4.38 -18.30
N ASN A 245 9.40 3.65 -17.47
CA ASN A 245 8.39 2.70 -17.89
C ASN A 245 7.38 3.53 -18.67
N LYS A 246 7.29 3.23 -19.96
CA LYS A 246 6.40 3.90 -20.88
C LYS A 246 5.06 3.21 -20.84
N PHE A 247 4.02 3.99 -20.56
CA PHE A 247 2.63 3.56 -20.52
C PHE A 247 1.87 4.12 -21.70
N ALA A 248 1.18 3.27 -22.45
CA ALA A 248 0.12 3.67 -23.36
C ALA A 248 -1.23 3.40 -22.72
N ILE A 249 -2.09 4.41 -22.62
CA ILE A 249 -3.36 4.30 -21.88
C ILE A 249 -4.52 4.80 -22.75
N GLY A 250 -5.56 3.96 -22.89
CA GLY A 250 -6.84 4.41 -23.44
C GLY A 250 -7.58 5.29 -22.43
N THR A 251 -7.95 6.52 -22.81
CA THR A 251 -8.53 7.48 -21.86
C THR A 251 -10.04 7.62 -21.96
N GLY A 252 -10.71 7.15 -20.91
CA GLY A 252 -11.99 7.64 -20.42
C GLY A 252 -11.86 7.89 -18.91
N ALA A 253 -12.96 8.00 -18.18
CA ALA A 253 -12.93 8.34 -16.74
C ALA A 253 -11.94 7.49 -15.91
N VAL A 254 -11.97 6.17 -16.07
CA VAL A 254 -11.07 5.23 -15.37
C VAL A 254 -9.61 5.40 -15.81
N GLY A 255 -9.36 5.40 -17.12
CA GLY A 255 -8.01 5.52 -17.68
C GLY A 255 -7.33 6.84 -17.31
N SER A 256 -8.09 7.94 -17.25
CA SER A 256 -7.55 9.25 -16.83
C SER A 256 -7.12 9.27 -15.36
N VAL A 257 -7.87 8.64 -14.44
CA VAL A 257 -7.47 8.56 -13.03
C VAL A 257 -6.23 7.68 -12.88
N TYR A 258 -6.22 6.46 -13.41
CA TYR A 258 -5.04 5.60 -13.29
C TYR A 258 -3.82 6.16 -14.00
N GLY A 259 -3.97 6.74 -15.20
CA GLY A 259 -2.87 7.40 -15.91
C GLY A 259 -2.29 8.57 -15.13
N TRP A 260 -3.14 9.41 -14.52
CA TRP A 260 -2.69 10.47 -13.64
C TRP A 260 -1.89 9.92 -12.45
N ARG A 261 -2.40 8.88 -11.77
CA ARG A 261 -1.72 8.32 -10.60
C ARG A 261 -0.43 7.60 -10.97
N ILE A 262 -0.37 6.92 -12.11
CA ILE A 262 0.85 6.33 -12.66
C ILE A 262 1.91 7.39 -12.94
N GLN A 263 1.53 8.53 -13.54
CA GLN A 263 2.46 9.63 -13.78
C GLN A 263 3.00 10.23 -12.47
N VAL A 264 2.14 10.39 -11.45
CA VAL A 264 2.59 10.77 -10.09
C VAL A 264 3.55 9.72 -9.51
N GLY A 265 3.28 8.44 -9.77
CA GLY A 265 4.14 7.31 -9.43
C GLY A 265 5.49 7.31 -10.15
N GLY A 266 5.66 8.14 -11.19
CA GLY A 266 6.89 8.31 -11.97
C GLY A 266 6.90 7.58 -13.32
N GLY A 267 5.77 7.02 -13.76
CA GLY A 267 5.65 6.46 -15.11
C GLY A 267 5.58 7.54 -16.19
N ASN A 268 6.06 7.21 -17.38
CA ASN A 268 5.98 8.07 -18.56
C ASN A 268 4.68 7.73 -19.33
N VAL A 269 3.69 8.62 -19.25
CA VAL A 269 2.32 8.33 -19.64
C VAL A 269 1.98 8.97 -20.97
N SER A 270 1.78 8.13 -21.97
CA SER A 270 1.15 8.48 -23.25
C SER A 270 -0.32 8.08 -23.23
N VAL A 271 -1.19 8.99 -23.67
CA VAL A 271 -2.62 8.72 -23.76
C VAL A 271 -3.09 8.68 -25.20
N VAL A 272 -4.03 7.76 -25.46
CA VAL A 272 -4.77 7.71 -26.72
C VAL A 272 -6.19 8.21 -26.45
N CYS A 273 -6.45 9.42 -26.92
CA CYS A 273 -7.71 10.14 -26.79
C CYS A 273 -8.51 10.03 -28.08
N ARG A 274 -9.84 9.87 -27.99
CA ARG A 274 -10.73 9.94 -29.18
C ARG A 274 -11.47 11.26 -29.18
N SER A 275 -12.72 11.27 -28.70
CA SER A 275 -13.56 12.47 -28.64
C SER A 275 -13.03 13.59 -27.73
N ASN A 276 -12.07 13.30 -26.86
CA ASN A 276 -11.44 14.24 -25.94
C ASN A 276 -10.04 14.70 -26.36
N TYR A 277 -9.57 14.34 -27.55
CA TYR A 277 -8.20 14.62 -27.99
C TYR A 277 -7.84 16.11 -27.98
N GLU A 278 -8.62 16.96 -28.65
CA GLU A 278 -8.30 18.40 -28.77
C GLU A 278 -8.23 19.10 -27.41
N GLU A 279 -9.20 18.82 -26.54
CA GLU A 279 -9.25 19.40 -25.19
C GLU A 279 -8.06 18.95 -24.34
N VAL A 280 -7.79 17.64 -24.32
CA VAL A 280 -6.70 17.06 -23.51
C VAL A 280 -5.33 17.49 -24.03
N LYS A 281 -5.15 17.59 -25.35
CA LYS A 281 -3.90 18.05 -25.95
C LYS A 281 -3.60 19.50 -25.58
N LYS A 282 -4.62 20.34 -25.50
CA LYS A 282 -4.47 21.76 -25.18
C LYS A 282 -4.32 22.02 -23.68
N ASN A 283 -5.15 21.37 -22.84
CA ASN A 283 -5.33 21.74 -21.44
C ASN A 283 -5.02 20.60 -20.45
N GLY A 284 -4.77 19.37 -20.93
CA GLY A 284 -4.77 18.18 -20.09
C GLY A 284 -6.16 17.80 -19.60
N PHE A 285 -6.23 16.93 -18.59
CA PHE A 285 -7.46 16.59 -17.89
C PHE A 285 -7.60 17.42 -16.62
N THR A 286 -8.79 17.99 -16.39
CA THR A 286 -9.16 18.53 -15.07
C THR A 286 -9.69 17.39 -14.21
N ILE A 287 -9.04 17.08 -13.09
CA ILE A 287 -9.44 16.03 -12.15
C ILE A 287 -10.01 16.66 -10.89
N ASN A 288 -11.30 16.46 -10.65
CA ASN A 288 -11.97 16.82 -9.40
C ASN A 288 -12.13 15.55 -8.56
N SER A 289 -11.25 15.37 -7.56
CA SER A 289 -11.20 14.17 -6.75
C SER A 289 -11.57 14.45 -5.30
N ASP A 290 -12.59 13.77 -4.78
CA ASP A 290 -12.93 13.83 -3.35
C ASP A 290 -11.80 13.25 -2.49
N HIS A 291 -11.08 12.25 -3.02
CA HIS A 291 -9.99 11.58 -2.31
C HIS A 291 -8.65 12.34 -2.34
N PHE A 292 -8.30 12.89 -3.50
CA PHE A 292 -6.96 13.44 -3.77
C PHE A 292 -6.93 14.97 -3.93
N GLY A 293 -8.09 15.63 -3.88
CA GLY A 293 -8.24 17.05 -4.20
C GLY A 293 -8.31 17.32 -5.70
N ASN A 294 -8.39 18.60 -6.05
CA ASN A 294 -8.47 19.04 -7.44
C ASN A 294 -7.08 19.17 -8.07
N HIS A 295 -6.90 18.63 -9.28
CA HIS A 295 -5.61 18.61 -10.00
C HIS A 295 -5.80 18.77 -11.50
N THR A 296 -4.72 19.16 -12.19
CA THR A 296 -4.61 19.04 -13.64
C THR A 296 -3.67 17.88 -13.95
N PHE A 297 -4.13 16.91 -14.73
CA PHE A 297 -3.31 15.84 -15.27
C PHE A 297 -2.93 16.15 -16.72
N THR A 298 -1.67 16.49 -16.94
CA THR A 298 -1.09 16.69 -18.28
C THR A 298 -0.24 15.46 -18.63
N PRO A 299 -0.69 14.58 -19.54
CA PRO A 299 0.10 13.42 -19.99
C PRO A 299 1.41 13.85 -20.68
N ASN A 300 2.41 12.96 -20.68
CA ASN A 300 3.66 13.18 -21.41
C ASN A 300 3.42 13.32 -22.92
N ASN A 301 2.57 12.47 -23.48
CA ASN A 301 2.16 12.53 -24.89
C ASN A 301 0.66 12.29 -25.02
N VAL A 302 0.05 12.94 -26.02
CA VAL A 302 -1.39 12.83 -26.33
C VAL A 302 -1.54 12.52 -27.81
N TYR A 303 -2.18 11.40 -28.13
CA TYR A 303 -2.40 10.92 -29.49
C TYR A 303 -3.90 10.81 -29.79
N SER A 304 -4.26 11.02 -31.05
CA SER A 304 -5.66 10.92 -31.51
C SER A 304 -6.04 9.49 -31.88
N ILE A 305 -5.04 8.69 -32.28
CA ILE A 305 -5.20 7.29 -32.65
C ILE A 305 -3.99 6.46 -32.17
N ALA A 306 -4.24 5.19 -31.89
CA ALA A 306 -3.24 4.23 -31.40
C ALA A 306 -2.00 4.12 -32.30
N LYS A 307 -2.18 4.20 -33.63
CA LYS A 307 -1.08 4.08 -34.60
C LYS A 307 -0.07 5.23 -34.51
N GLU A 308 -0.50 6.43 -34.13
CA GLU A 308 0.39 7.59 -33.96
C GLU A 308 1.34 7.41 -32.77
N ALA A 309 0.88 6.71 -31.72
CA ALA A 309 1.65 6.48 -30.51
C ALA A 309 2.95 5.69 -30.74
N VAL A 310 3.03 4.94 -31.84
CA VAL A 310 4.20 4.13 -32.22
C VAL A 310 4.87 4.58 -33.52
N ALA A 311 4.40 5.68 -34.13
CA ALA A 311 4.83 6.08 -35.48
C ALA A 311 6.34 6.39 -35.58
N ASN A 312 6.96 6.81 -34.47
CA ASN A 312 8.38 7.15 -34.41
C ASN A 312 9.26 6.02 -33.83
N GLY A 313 8.76 4.78 -33.82
CA GLY A 313 9.47 3.64 -33.22
C GLY A 313 9.41 3.61 -31.70
N GLU A 314 8.45 4.34 -31.10
CA GLU A 314 8.19 4.25 -29.66
C GLU A 314 7.69 2.85 -29.29
N GLU A 315 8.23 2.31 -28.20
CA GLU A 315 7.79 1.07 -27.57
C GLU A 315 7.29 1.37 -26.16
N TYR A 316 6.32 0.58 -25.71
CA TYR A 316 5.70 0.71 -24.40
C TYR A 316 5.97 -0.52 -23.56
N ASP A 317 6.35 -0.32 -22.30
CA ASP A 317 6.47 -1.39 -21.31
C ASP A 317 5.09 -1.88 -20.88
N TYR A 318 4.11 -0.98 -20.81
CA TYR A 318 2.73 -1.30 -20.43
C TYR A 318 1.71 -0.67 -21.39
N VAL A 319 0.70 -1.46 -21.74
CA VAL A 319 -0.50 -0.98 -22.43
C VAL A 319 -1.72 -1.22 -21.54
N LEU A 320 -2.34 -0.14 -21.06
CA LEU A 320 -3.51 -0.21 -20.18
C LEU A 320 -4.79 -0.13 -21.00
N VAL A 321 -5.57 -1.21 -20.95
CA VAL A 321 -6.89 -1.28 -21.56
C VAL A 321 -7.95 -0.91 -20.53
N CYS A 322 -8.42 0.33 -20.66
CA CYS A 322 -9.48 0.92 -19.83
C CYS A 322 -10.76 1.16 -20.63
N THR A 323 -10.81 0.77 -21.90
CA THR A 323 -12.03 0.81 -22.72
C THR A 323 -13.02 -0.23 -22.23
N LYS A 324 -14.29 -0.07 -22.54
CA LYS A 324 -15.29 -1.10 -22.21
C LYS A 324 -15.08 -2.35 -23.05
N ALA A 325 -15.37 -3.50 -22.48
CA ALA A 325 -15.34 -4.76 -23.21
C ALA A 325 -16.71 -5.02 -23.85
N LEU A 326 -16.80 -4.74 -25.16
CA LEU A 326 -18.02 -4.85 -25.97
C LEU A 326 -17.78 -5.83 -27.15
N PRO A 327 -17.57 -7.13 -26.88
CA PRO A 327 -17.17 -8.10 -27.90
C PRO A 327 -18.25 -8.33 -28.99
N ASN A 328 -19.50 -7.94 -28.72
CA ASN A 328 -20.59 -7.93 -29.70
C ASN A 328 -20.51 -6.75 -30.70
N ILE A 329 -19.64 -5.77 -30.46
CA ILE A 329 -19.50 -4.56 -31.30
C ILE A 329 -18.14 -4.54 -31.99
N GLU A 330 -17.05 -4.78 -31.26
CA GLU A 330 -15.70 -4.75 -31.81
C GLU A 330 -14.79 -5.81 -31.17
N ASP A 331 -13.81 -6.29 -31.94
CA ASP A 331 -12.74 -7.12 -31.40
C ASP A 331 -11.85 -6.26 -30.48
N PRO A 332 -11.77 -6.60 -29.17
CA PRO A 332 -11.07 -5.79 -28.16
C PRO A 332 -9.56 -5.67 -28.43
N THR A 333 -8.97 -6.56 -29.24
CA THR A 333 -7.54 -6.56 -29.54
C THR A 333 -7.16 -5.62 -30.69
N THR A 334 -8.13 -5.20 -31.53
CA THR A 334 -7.88 -4.45 -32.77
C THR A 334 -7.08 -3.18 -32.54
N ALA A 335 -7.39 -2.44 -31.48
CA ALA A 335 -6.71 -1.20 -31.14
C ALA A 335 -5.26 -1.40 -30.67
N LEU A 336 -4.90 -2.60 -30.20
CA LEU A 336 -3.60 -2.92 -29.63
C LEU A 336 -2.62 -3.48 -30.66
N LYS A 337 -3.09 -4.13 -31.73
CA LYS A 337 -2.24 -4.65 -32.83
C LYS A 337 -1.20 -3.65 -33.36
N PRO A 338 -1.52 -2.35 -33.57
CA PRO A 338 -0.51 -1.40 -33.99
C PRO A 338 0.47 -1.05 -32.86
N ILE A 339 0.05 -1.07 -31.60
CA ILE A 339 0.86 -0.62 -30.44
C ILE A 339 1.85 -1.71 -29.98
N ILE A 340 1.39 -2.96 -29.90
CA ILE A 340 2.19 -4.06 -29.37
C ILE A 340 3.15 -4.56 -30.46
N LYS A 341 4.42 -4.18 -30.32
CA LYS A 341 5.51 -4.59 -31.23
C LYS A 341 6.49 -5.59 -30.62
N SER A 342 6.53 -5.66 -29.30
CA SER A 342 7.46 -6.48 -28.53
C SER A 342 6.69 -7.43 -27.64
N ASN A 343 7.20 -8.65 -27.48
CA ASN A 343 6.71 -9.63 -26.50
C ASN A 343 7.01 -9.23 -25.04
N LYS A 344 7.78 -8.15 -24.82
CA LYS A 344 8.06 -7.61 -23.49
C LYS A 344 6.96 -6.67 -22.97
N THR A 345 6.10 -6.15 -23.85
CA THR A 345 5.01 -5.24 -23.46
C THR A 345 3.98 -5.99 -22.62
N ALA A 346 3.76 -5.55 -21.38
CA ALA A 346 2.70 -6.07 -20.53
C ALA A 346 1.34 -5.43 -20.87
N ILE A 347 0.32 -6.26 -21.06
CA ILE A 347 -1.05 -5.83 -21.35
C ILE A 347 -1.83 -5.82 -20.05
N VAL A 348 -2.27 -4.64 -19.60
CA VAL A 348 -2.98 -4.47 -18.34
C VAL A 348 -4.47 -4.28 -18.61
N LEU A 349 -5.31 -5.23 -18.20
CA LEU A 349 -6.74 -5.23 -18.46
C LEU A 349 -7.52 -4.78 -17.22
N ILE A 350 -8.00 -3.52 -17.23
CA ILE A 350 -8.76 -2.91 -16.12
C ILE A 350 -10.28 -3.06 -16.32
N GLN A 351 -10.70 -3.62 -17.46
CA GLN A 351 -12.09 -3.75 -17.89
C GLN A 351 -12.92 -4.62 -16.92
N ASN A 352 -14.24 -4.38 -16.88
CA ASN A 352 -15.16 -5.20 -16.09
C ASN A 352 -15.46 -6.55 -16.77
N GLY A 353 -16.04 -7.49 -16.02
CA GLY A 353 -16.56 -8.75 -16.55
C GLY A 353 -15.64 -9.95 -16.37
N ILE A 354 -16.05 -11.09 -16.91
CA ILE A 354 -15.32 -12.36 -16.89
C ILE A 354 -15.00 -12.77 -18.32
N GLY A 355 -13.85 -13.40 -18.49
CA GLY A 355 -13.41 -13.92 -19.78
C GLY A 355 -12.99 -12.81 -20.75
N ILE A 356 -12.43 -11.72 -20.22
CA ILE A 356 -11.95 -10.62 -21.03
C ILE A 356 -10.51 -10.86 -21.50
N GLU A 357 -9.81 -11.80 -20.86
CA GLU A 357 -8.40 -12.08 -21.06
C GLU A 357 -8.16 -12.96 -22.30
N GLU A 358 -9.05 -13.91 -22.59
CA GLU A 358 -8.89 -14.92 -23.64
C GLU A 358 -8.61 -14.32 -25.04
N PRO A 359 -9.27 -13.23 -25.49
CA PRO A 359 -8.94 -12.61 -26.77
C PRO A 359 -7.51 -12.10 -26.83
N TYR A 360 -7.01 -11.47 -25.76
CA TYR A 360 -5.65 -10.93 -25.71
C TYR A 360 -4.61 -12.04 -25.61
N ALA A 361 -4.87 -13.10 -24.85
CA ALA A 361 -3.98 -14.27 -24.76
C ALA A 361 -3.81 -14.97 -26.11
N ARG A 362 -4.89 -15.04 -26.89
CA ARG A 362 -4.86 -15.61 -28.24
C ARG A 362 -4.09 -14.75 -29.24
N GLU A 363 -4.29 -13.43 -29.21
CA GLU A 363 -3.66 -12.51 -30.16
C GLU A 363 -2.19 -12.21 -29.80
N PHE A 364 -1.85 -12.18 -28.51
CA PHE A 364 -0.53 -11.81 -28.00
C PHE A 364 0.05 -12.88 -27.04
N PRO A 365 0.28 -14.12 -27.50
CA PRO A 365 0.59 -15.26 -26.63
C PRO A 365 1.92 -15.16 -25.87
N GLY A 366 2.86 -14.33 -26.33
CA GLY A 366 4.14 -14.10 -25.65
C GLY A 366 4.16 -12.90 -24.70
N ASN A 367 3.08 -12.11 -24.65
CA ASN A 367 3.01 -10.88 -23.88
C ASN A 367 2.39 -11.12 -22.51
N PRO A 368 3.01 -10.68 -21.40
CA PRO A 368 2.40 -10.79 -20.09
C PRO A 368 1.03 -10.09 -20.03
N ILE A 369 -0.01 -10.83 -19.60
CA ILE A 369 -1.34 -10.26 -19.40
C ILE A 369 -1.58 -10.07 -17.91
N ILE A 370 -1.67 -8.82 -17.48
CA ILE A 370 -2.02 -8.45 -16.12
C ILE A 370 -3.52 -8.12 -16.10
N SER A 371 -4.32 -9.04 -15.58
CA SER A 371 -5.75 -8.78 -15.39
C SER A 371 -5.94 -7.98 -14.09
N ALA A 372 -6.97 -7.15 -14.04
CA ALA A 372 -7.23 -6.30 -12.88
C ALA A 372 -8.72 -6.08 -12.58
N THR A 373 -9.03 -5.94 -11.29
CA THR A 373 -10.32 -5.50 -10.75
C THR A 373 -10.18 -4.12 -10.13
N ALA A 374 -10.69 -3.10 -10.84
CA ALA A 374 -10.76 -1.74 -10.31
C ALA A 374 -11.99 -1.55 -9.42
N PHE A 375 -11.78 -1.01 -8.22
CA PHE A 375 -12.81 -0.48 -7.34
C PHE A 375 -12.64 1.05 -7.29
N ILE A 376 -13.35 1.71 -8.20
CA ILE A 376 -13.21 3.14 -8.47
C ILE A 376 -14.59 3.74 -8.73
N ASP A 377 -14.82 4.94 -8.20
CA ASP A 377 -15.98 5.77 -8.54
C ASP A 377 -15.49 6.94 -9.38
N THR A 378 -15.77 6.90 -10.68
CA THR A 378 -15.35 7.98 -11.57
C THR A 378 -16.26 8.11 -12.78
N LYS A 379 -16.43 9.35 -13.24
CA LYS A 379 -17.18 9.71 -14.43
C LYS A 379 -16.54 10.89 -15.13
N GLN A 380 -16.81 11.00 -16.42
CA GLN A 380 -16.42 12.14 -17.23
C GLN A 380 -17.70 12.88 -17.66
N PRO A 381 -18.21 13.82 -16.85
CA PRO A 381 -19.46 14.53 -17.16
C PRO A 381 -19.35 15.37 -18.43
N THR A 382 -18.17 15.93 -18.69
CA THR A 382 -17.87 16.71 -19.89
C THR A 382 -16.46 16.38 -20.38
N THR A 383 -16.20 16.66 -21.65
CA THR A 383 -14.90 16.40 -22.28
C THR A 383 -13.75 17.00 -21.47
N GLY A 384 -12.75 16.19 -21.13
CA GLY A 384 -11.56 16.61 -20.37
C GLY A 384 -11.76 16.80 -18.87
N ILE A 385 -13.00 16.77 -18.35
CA ILE A 385 -13.27 16.92 -16.91
C ILE A 385 -13.61 15.57 -16.30
N ILE A 386 -12.81 15.14 -15.33
CA ILE A 386 -12.99 13.90 -14.58
C ILE A 386 -13.48 14.23 -13.19
N VAL A 387 -14.57 13.57 -12.77
CA VAL A 387 -15.02 13.55 -11.38
C VAL A 387 -14.67 12.19 -10.81
N HIS A 388 -13.97 12.19 -9.68
CA HIS A 388 -13.48 11.01 -9.00
C HIS A 388 -13.91 11.05 -7.53
N GLY A 389 -14.51 9.97 -7.05
CA GLY A 389 -15.01 9.87 -5.67
C GLY A 389 -13.91 9.59 -4.64
N ASN A 390 -14.33 9.00 -3.52
CA ASN A 390 -13.44 8.73 -2.37
C ASN A 390 -12.63 7.43 -2.47
N TYR A 391 -12.80 6.63 -3.52
CA TYR A 391 -12.24 5.28 -3.61
C TYR A 391 -11.42 5.09 -4.88
N THR A 392 -10.17 4.66 -4.72
CA THR A 392 -9.33 4.16 -5.80
C THR A 392 -8.49 2.98 -5.30
N TRP A 393 -8.93 1.78 -5.64
CA TRP A 393 -8.20 0.54 -5.35
C TRP A 393 -8.13 -0.32 -6.60
N LEU A 394 -6.96 -0.92 -6.86
CA LEU A 394 -6.76 -1.89 -7.91
C LEU A 394 -6.24 -3.20 -7.32
N THR A 395 -6.96 -4.31 -7.56
CA THR A 395 -6.43 -5.65 -7.33
C THR A 395 -6.10 -6.26 -8.68
N PHE A 396 -4.94 -6.88 -8.83
CA PHE A 396 -4.46 -7.35 -10.13
C PHE A 396 -3.53 -8.55 -9.96
N GLY A 397 -3.36 -9.30 -11.04
CA GLY A 397 -2.60 -10.54 -11.05
C GLY A 397 -2.23 -10.94 -12.47
N LEU A 398 -1.19 -11.77 -12.58
CA LEU A 398 -0.81 -12.33 -13.86
C LEU A 398 -1.87 -13.34 -14.30
N TYR A 399 -2.45 -13.14 -15.48
CA TYR A 399 -3.33 -14.11 -16.09
C TYR A 399 -2.52 -15.29 -16.60
N THR A 400 -2.95 -16.49 -16.24
CA THR A 400 -2.43 -17.75 -16.75
C THR A 400 -3.61 -18.64 -17.12
N ASP A 401 -3.55 -19.24 -18.30
CA ASP A 401 -4.40 -20.37 -18.68
C ASP A 401 -3.59 -21.67 -18.60
N SER A 402 -4.20 -22.80 -18.96
CA SER A 402 -3.52 -24.11 -18.89
C SER A 402 -2.25 -24.23 -19.74
N VAL A 403 -2.08 -23.37 -20.76
CA VAL A 403 -0.90 -23.34 -21.63
C VAL A 403 0.17 -22.44 -21.00
N LEU A 404 -0.20 -21.21 -20.63
CA LEU A 404 0.68 -20.21 -20.02
C LEU A 404 1.16 -20.61 -18.61
N GLU A 405 0.39 -21.43 -17.89
CA GLU A 405 0.79 -21.98 -16.60
C GLU A 405 2.02 -22.91 -16.69
N ARG A 406 2.38 -23.39 -17.88
CA ARG A 406 3.59 -24.21 -18.09
C ARG A 406 4.75 -23.41 -18.67
N ASP A 407 4.55 -22.14 -19.01
CA ASP A 407 5.56 -21.28 -19.60
C ASP A 407 6.30 -20.50 -18.50
N GLU A 408 7.49 -20.98 -18.15
CA GLU A 408 8.33 -20.38 -17.11
C GLU A 408 8.92 -19.02 -17.52
N GLU A 409 9.13 -18.78 -18.82
CA GLU A 409 9.61 -17.49 -19.31
C GLU A 409 8.50 -16.43 -19.22
N TYR A 410 7.29 -16.78 -19.64
CA TYR A 410 6.10 -15.95 -19.49
C TYR A 410 5.88 -15.57 -18.02
N LYS A 411 5.90 -16.54 -17.10
CA LYS A 411 5.74 -16.27 -15.67
C LYS A 411 6.81 -15.34 -15.13
N LYS A 412 8.08 -15.59 -15.44
CA LYS A 412 9.19 -14.76 -14.95
C LYS A 412 9.08 -13.32 -15.45
N CYS A 413 8.82 -13.13 -16.75
CA CYS A 413 8.60 -11.80 -17.33
C CYS A 413 7.38 -11.12 -16.72
N GLY A 414 6.27 -11.86 -16.59
CA GLY A 414 5.02 -11.36 -16.02
C GLY A 414 5.13 -10.98 -14.55
N GLU A 415 5.80 -11.77 -13.71
CA GLU A 415 6.04 -11.44 -12.31
C GLU A 415 6.91 -10.19 -12.15
N SER A 416 7.91 -10.02 -13.01
CA SER A 416 8.73 -8.81 -13.02
C SER A 416 7.89 -7.58 -13.37
N ALA A 417 7.07 -7.67 -14.42
CA ALA A 417 6.15 -6.60 -14.81
C ALA A 417 5.12 -6.31 -13.71
N LEU A 418 4.56 -7.35 -13.07
CA LEU A 418 3.59 -7.23 -11.99
C LEU A 418 4.15 -6.44 -10.79
N LYS A 419 5.38 -6.76 -10.37
CA LYS A 419 6.08 -6.08 -9.25
C LYS A 419 6.43 -4.63 -9.61
N ALA A 420 6.88 -4.37 -10.83
CA ALA A 420 7.18 -3.02 -11.29
C ALA A 420 5.91 -2.15 -11.40
N PHE A 421 4.80 -2.72 -11.90
CA PHE A 421 3.52 -2.05 -11.96
C PHE A 421 2.98 -1.71 -10.56
N ASP A 422 3.03 -2.66 -9.62
CA ASP A 422 2.64 -2.42 -8.21
C ASP A 422 3.41 -1.26 -7.59
N LYS A 423 4.74 -1.24 -7.75
CA LYS A 423 5.60 -0.18 -7.24
C LYS A 423 5.22 1.20 -7.75
N ILE A 424 4.87 1.30 -9.04
CA ILE A 424 4.41 2.55 -9.66
C ILE A 424 3.06 2.98 -9.10
N LEU A 425 2.12 2.06 -8.95
CA LEU A 425 0.80 2.34 -8.36
C LEU A 425 0.91 2.80 -6.90
N VAL A 426 1.69 2.11 -6.07
CA VAL A 426 1.94 2.49 -4.67
C VAL A 426 2.59 3.88 -4.60
N SER A 427 3.59 4.14 -5.45
CA SER A 427 4.23 5.46 -5.56
C SER A 427 3.25 6.54 -6.03
N GLY A 428 2.24 6.15 -6.81
CA GLY A 428 1.11 6.95 -7.22
C GLY A 428 0.01 7.09 -6.18
N ASN A 429 0.20 6.64 -4.93
CA ASN A 429 -0.82 6.61 -3.87
C ASN A 429 -2.09 5.81 -4.20
N ILE A 430 -1.99 4.82 -5.08
CA ILE A 430 -3.07 3.86 -5.30
C ILE A 430 -2.95 2.74 -4.28
N VAL A 431 -4.06 2.36 -3.66
CA VAL A 431 -4.13 1.09 -2.94
C VAL A 431 -4.02 0.00 -4.01
N SER A 432 -2.98 -0.82 -3.95
CA SER A 432 -2.68 -1.88 -4.90
C SER A 432 -2.56 -3.22 -4.18
N THR A 433 -3.13 -4.27 -4.76
CA THR A 433 -3.04 -5.62 -4.23
C THR A 433 -2.69 -6.58 -5.36
N ILE A 434 -1.53 -7.25 -5.27
CA ILE A 434 -1.21 -8.39 -6.13
C ILE A 434 -1.95 -9.62 -5.61
N GLU A 435 -2.67 -10.31 -6.49
CA GLU A 435 -3.41 -11.53 -6.16
C GLU A 435 -3.09 -12.66 -7.15
N GLU A 436 -2.60 -13.78 -6.63
CA GLU A 436 -2.28 -14.98 -7.42
C GLU A 436 -3.53 -15.59 -8.05
N ARG A 437 -4.66 -15.58 -7.32
CA ARG A 437 -5.94 -16.16 -7.74
C ARG A 437 -6.94 -15.12 -8.20
N LEU A 438 -6.48 -14.13 -8.96
CA LEU A 438 -7.28 -12.97 -9.37
C LEU A 438 -8.65 -13.33 -9.97
N GLN A 439 -8.78 -14.46 -10.68
CA GLN A 439 -10.08 -14.88 -11.21
C GLN A 439 -11.15 -14.98 -10.12
N ARG A 440 -10.82 -15.43 -8.90
CA ARG A 440 -11.73 -15.43 -7.75
C ARG A 440 -12.18 -14.01 -7.39
N SER A 441 -11.24 -13.07 -7.33
CA SER A 441 -11.52 -11.64 -7.16
C SER A 441 -12.39 -11.04 -8.27
N ARG A 442 -12.24 -11.47 -9.53
CA ARG A 442 -13.12 -11.04 -10.63
C ARG A 442 -14.54 -11.53 -10.40
N TRP A 443 -14.73 -12.81 -10.06
CA TRP A 443 -16.03 -13.37 -9.73
C TRP A 443 -16.65 -12.71 -8.50
N PHE A 444 -15.86 -12.45 -7.45
CA PHE A 444 -16.32 -11.70 -6.27
C PHE A 444 -16.84 -10.31 -6.65
N LYS A 445 -16.11 -9.56 -7.48
CA LYS A 445 -16.59 -8.27 -7.99
C LYS A 445 -17.84 -8.44 -8.87
N LEU A 446 -17.92 -9.53 -9.64
CA LEU A 446 -19.06 -9.83 -10.50
C LEU A 446 -20.35 -10.04 -9.69
N VAL A 447 -20.28 -10.58 -8.46
CA VAL A 447 -21.45 -10.77 -7.58
C VAL A 447 -22.28 -9.48 -7.48
N TRP A 448 -21.63 -8.32 -7.37
CA TRP A 448 -22.32 -7.03 -7.38
C TRP A 448 -22.71 -6.59 -8.80
N ASN A 449 -21.79 -6.67 -9.77
CA ASN A 449 -22.01 -6.15 -11.13
C ASN A 449 -23.12 -6.88 -11.89
N ALA A 450 -23.19 -8.21 -11.82
CA ALA A 450 -24.17 -9.03 -12.52
C ALA A 450 -25.51 -9.17 -11.79
N SER A 451 -25.64 -8.60 -10.58
CA SER A 451 -26.91 -8.51 -9.85
C SER A 451 -27.49 -7.09 -9.92
N PHE A 452 -26.90 -6.13 -9.20
CA PHE A 452 -27.43 -4.77 -9.11
C PHE A 452 -27.51 -4.06 -10.45
N SER A 453 -26.48 -4.17 -11.30
CA SER A 453 -26.44 -3.41 -12.56
C SER A 453 -27.56 -3.76 -13.55
N PRO A 454 -27.76 -5.05 -13.93
CA PRO A 454 -28.85 -5.40 -14.84
C PRO A 454 -30.23 -5.17 -14.22
N ILE A 455 -30.41 -5.48 -12.93
CA ILE A 455 -31.69 -5.27 -12.23
C ILE A 455 -32.05 -3.77 -12.24
N SER A 456 -31.08 -2.89 -12.00
CA SER A 456 -31.27 -1.43 -12.06
C SER A 456 -31.79 -0.96 -13.42
N VAL A 457 -31.33 -1.55 -14.52
CA VAL A 457 -31.81 -1.20 -15.87
C VAL A 457 -33.25 -1.68 -16.08
N ILE A 458 -33.49 -2.98 -15.89
CA ILE A 458 -34.78 -3.60 -16.23
C ILE A 458 -35.91 -3.20 -15.28
N SER A 459 -35.60 -2.77 -14.05
CA SER A 459 -36.61 -2.34 -13.08
C SER A 459 -37.12 -0.92 -13.31
N GLY A 460 -36.77 -0.27 -14.43
CA GLY A 460 -37.15 1.11 -14.70
C GLY A 460 -36.16 2.14 -14.15
N GLN A 461 -34.85 1.86 -14.23
CA GLN A 461 -33.76 2.80 -13.92
C GLN A 461 -33.63 3.18 -12.43
N TYR A 462 -33.96 2.25 -11.52
CA TYR A 462 -33.79 2.49 -10.08
C TYR A 462 -32.32 2.37 -9.65
N SER A 463 -31.93 3.18 -8.66
CA SER A 463 -30.61 3.13 -8.04
C SER A 463 -30.38 1.81 -7.30
N ALA A 464 -29.11 1.40 -7.15
CA ALA A 464 -28.76 0.22 -6.38
C ALA A 464 -29.20 0.33 -4.90
N ASN A 465 -29.16 1.54 -4.33
CA ASN A 465 -29.66 1.81 -2.98
C ASN A 465 -31.17 1.53 -2.86
N THR A 466 -31.96 1.93 -3.85
CA THR A 466 -33.41 1.69 -3.88
C THR A 466 -33.69 0.19 -3.95
N LEU A 467 -32.99 -0.52 -4.84
CA LEU A 467 -33.14 -1.98 -4.99
C LEU A 467 -32.81 -2.72 -3.68
N ALA A 468 -31.76 -2.31 -2.98
CA ALA A 468 -31.34 -2.93 -1.71
C ALA A 468 -32.35 -2.71 -0.56
N LYS A 469 -33.07 -1.58 -0.56
CA LYS A 469 -34.04 -1.20 0.48
C LYS A 469 -35.44 -1.76 0.25
N THR A 470 -35.80 -2.03 -1.01
CA THR A 470 -37.11 -2.55 -1.37
C THR A 470 -37.15 -4.08 -1.21
N PRO A 471 -38.03 -4.65 -0.35
CA PRO A 471 -37.97 -6.08 0.01
C PRO A 471 -37.98 -7.05 -1.18
N GLY A 472 -38.88 -6.87 -2.14
CA GLY A 472 -38.99 -7.78 -3.29
C GLY A 472 -37.76 -7.76 -4.21
N THR A 473 -37.21 -6.57 -4.49
CA THR A 473 -35.99 -6.44 -5.30
C THR A 473 -34.74 -6.85 -4.53
N ARG A 474 -34.70 -6.64 -3.21
CA ARG A 474 -33.61 -7.10 -2.34
C ARG A 474 -33.46 -8.62 -2.42
N GLU A 475 -34.57 -9.35 -2.32
CA GLU A 475 -34.56 -10.81 -2.45
C GLU A 475 -34.16 -11.28 -3.86
N LEU A 476 -34.61 -10.58 -4.92
CA LEU A 476 -34.17 -10.88 -6.28
C LEU A 476 -32.66 -10.68 -6.46
N VAL A 477 -32.12 -9.55 -5.97
CA VAL A 477 -30.68 -9.27 -5.98
C VAL A 477 -29.93 -10.37 -5.23
N LYS A 478 -30.38 -10.77 -4.04
CA LYS A 478 -29.77 -11.83 -3.24
C LYS A 478 -29.74 -13.17 -3.99
N LYS A 479 -30.83 -13.54 -4.66
CA LYS A 479 -30.89 -14.78 -5.45
C LYS A 479 -29.95 -14.74 -6.66
N ALA A 480 -29.88 -13.62 -7.37
CA ALA A 480 -28.91 -13.44 -8.47
C ALA A 480 -27.46 -13.54 -7.96
N MET A 481 -27.15 -12.94 -6.81
CA MET A 481 -25.83 -13.07 -6.17
C MET A 481 -25.47 -14.52 -5.87
N ILE A 482 -26.41 -15.32 -5.37
CA ILE A 482 -26.20 -16.74 -5.06
C ILE A 482 -25.87 -17.54 -6.33
N GLU A 483 -26.54 -17.29 -7.45
CA GLU A 483 -26.23 -17.93 -8.72
C GLU A 483 -24.80 -17.61 -9.19
N ILE A 484 -24.39 -16.33 -9.10
CA ILE A 484 -23.04 -15.88 -9.47
C ILE A 484 -21.98 -16.53 -8.57
N ILE A 485 -22.24 -16.62 -7.26
CA ILE A 485 -21.33 -17.26 -6.29
C ILE A 485 -21.15 -18.73 -6.66
N LYS A 486 -22.24 -19.49 -6.83
CA LYS A 486 -22.18 -20.91 -7.20
C LYS A 486 -21.41 -21.13 -8.52
N ALA A 487 -21.70 -20.32 -9.54
CA ALA A 487 -21.02 -20.39 -10.82
C ALA A 487 -19.51 -20.11 -10.66
N GLY A 488 -19.15 -19.03 -9.96
CA GLY A 488 -17.76 -18.65 -9.77
C GLY A 488 -16.96 -19.66 -8.97
N GLU A 489 -17.54 -20.24 -7.92
CA GLU A 489 -16.89 -21.27 -7.11
C GLU A 489 -16.67 -22.56 -7.89
N ALA A 490 -17.65 -22.97 -8.70
CA ALA A 490 -17.51 -24.13 -9.59
C ALA A 490 -16.42 -23.92 -10.65
N VAL A 491 -16.36 -22.71 -11.23
CA VAL A 491 -15.36 -22.36 -12.27
C VAL A 491 -13.94 -22.19 -11.69
N THR A 492 -13.81 -21.65 -10.48
CA THR A 492 -12.50 -21.33 -9.87
C THR A 492 -12.01 -22.35 -8.83
N GLY A 493 -12.80 -23.41 -8.59
CA GLY A 493 -12.44 -24.52 -7.71
C GLY A 493 -12.28 -24.12 -6.24
N GLY A 494 -13.00 -23.12 -5.76
CA GLY A 494 -12.93 -22.70 -4.35
C GLY A 494 -13.68 -21.41 -4.04
N PRO A 495 -13.65 -20.96 -2.77
CA PRO A 495 -14.38 -19.78 -2.34
C PRO A 495 -13.89 -18.52 -3.07
N LEU A 496 -14.82 -17.61 -3.36
CA LEU A 496 -14.53 -16.36 -4.08
C LEU A 496 -13.74 -15.34 -3.26
N HIS A 497 -13.71 -15.46 -1.94
CA HIS A 497 -13.03 -14.54 -1.04
C HIS A 497 -12.46 -15.28 0.17
N ASP A 498 -11.21 -14.99 0.52
CA ASP A 498 -10.50 -15.74 1.58
C ASP A 498 -11.04 -15.47 3.00
N LYS A 499 -11.68 -14.33 3.21
CA LYS A 499 -12.09 -13.85 4.55
C LYS A 499 -13.60 -13.75 4.76
N ILE A 500 -14.40 -13.87 3.71
CA ILE A 500 -15.86 -13.69 3.79
C ILE A 500 -16.44 -15.03 3.35
N PRO A 501 -17.13 -15.76 4.25
CA PRO A 501 -17.82 -16.99 3.89
C PRO A 501 -18.82 -16.74 2.75
N SER A 502 -18.97 -17.71 1.84
CA SER A 502 -19.82 -17.58 0.66
C SER A 502 -21.30 -17.31 1.00
N SER A 503 -21.76 -17.82 2.15
CA SER A 503 -23.09 -17.54 2.69
C SER A 503 -23.32 -16.06 3.02
N ASP A 504 -22.25 -15.34 3.35
CA ASP A 504 -22.31 -13.98 3.90
C ASP A 504 -22.05 -12.93 2.81
N ILE A 505 -21.50 -13.34 1.66
CA ILE A 505 -21.19 -12.45 0.52
C ILE A 505 -22.43 -11.65 0.06
N PRO A 506 -23.64 -12.22 -0.09
CA PRO A 506 -24.80 -11.45 -0.53
C PRO A 506 -25.17 -10.34 0.45
N ASP A 507 -25.24 -10.67 1.75
CA ASP A 507 -25.58 -9.70 2.79
C ASP A 507 -24.50 -8.61 2.91
N TYR A 508 -23.22 -8.99 2.80
CA TYR A 508 -22.09 -8.05 2.72
C TYR A 508 -22.27 -7.01 1.59
N HIS A 509 -22.64 -7.43 0.39
CA HIS A 509 -22.84 -6.50 -0.74
C HIS A 509 -24.09 -5.65 -0.59
N ILE A 510 -25.18 -6.23 -0.10
CA ILE A 510 -26.47 -5.53 0.08
C ILE A 510 -26.34 -4.46 1.17
N GLU A 511 -25.85 -4.82 2.36
CA GLU A 511 -25.67 -3.89 3.48
C GLU A 511 -24.75 -2.73 3.11
N ARG A 512 -23.61 -3.02 2.47
CA ARG A 512 -22.68 -1.98 2.00
C ARG A 512 -23.30 -1.06 0.96
N THR A 513 -24.26 -1.53 0.17
CA THR A 513 -24.97 -0.70 -0.81
C THR A 513 -26.05 0.14 -0.12
N GLU A 514 -26.76 -0.44 0.84
CA GLU A 514 -27.83 0.19 1.59
C GLU A 514 -27.37 1.39 2.43
N ILE A 515 -26.21 1.26 3.09
CA ILE A 515 -25.65 2.29 3.98
C ILE A 515 -24.94 3.45 3.26
N ARG A 516 -24.81 3.39 1.92
CA ARG A 516 -24.19 4.50 1.17
C ARG A 516 -25.07 5.74 1.26
N THR A 517 -24.48 6.85 1.65
CA THR A 517 -25.16 8.15 1.75
C THR A 517 -25.42 8.77 0.38
N SER A 518 -24.57 8.50 -0.60
CA SER A 518 -24.76 8.91 -1.99
C SER A 518 -25.55 7.87 -2.79
N THR A 519 -26.41 8.38 -3.69
CA THR A 519 -27.12 7.55 -4.67
C THR A 519 -26.13 6.83 -5.57
N THR A 520 -26.20 5.51 -5.59
CA THR A 520 -25.32 4.63 -6.37
C THR A 520 -26.03 4.24 -7.66
N ILE A 521 -25.58 4.82 -8.76
CA ILE A 521 -26.03 4.48 -10.12
C ILE A 521 -24.98 3.57 -10.76
N PRO A 522 -25.26 2.27 -10.97
CA PRO A 522 -24.32 1.35 -11.62
C PRO A 522 -23.89 1.83 -13.01
N SER A 523 -22.66 1.49 -13.44
CA SER A 523 -22.12 1.93 -14.75
C SER A 523 -23.01 1.51 -15.92
N MET A 524 -23.54 0.28 -15.89
CA MET A 524 -24.47 -0.24 -16.89
C MET A 524 -25.75 0.60 -16.98
N LEU A 525 -26.30 1.04 -15.85
CA LEU A 525 -27.46 1.93 -15.83
C LEU A 525 -27.10 3.32 -16.40
N GLN A 526 -25.92 3.84 -16.08
CA GLN A 526 -25.46 5.09 -16.69
C GLN A 526 -25.36 4.95 -18.22
N ASP A 527 -24.94 3.80 -18.74
CA ASP A 527 -24.87 3.56 -20.17
C ASP A 527 -26.25 3.51 -20.82
N TYR A 528 -27.18 2.81 -20.18
CA TYR A 528 -28.57 2.82 -20.59
C TYR A 528 -29.12 4.26 -20.63
N MET A 529 -28.97 5.04 -19.56
CA MET A 529 -29.43 6.44 -19.50
C MET A 529 -28.81 7.34 -20.57
N ASN A 530 -27.57 7.06 -20.97
CA ASN A 530 -26.83 7.83 -21.98
C ASN A 530 -26.97 7.25 -23.39
N LYS A 531 -27.87 6.27 -23.62
CA LYS A 531 -28.03 5.58 -24.91
C LYS A 531 -26.72 5.02 -25.47
N ARG A 532 -25.90 4.41 -24.62
CA ARG A 532 -24.65 3.75 -24.99
C ARG A 532 -24.77 2.23 -24.86
N PRO A 533 -23.99 1.47 -25.64
CA PRO A 533 -23.88 0.03 -25.45
C PRO A 533 -23.39 -0.33 -24.04
N MET A 534 -23.93 -1.44 -23.52
CA MET A 534 -23.71 -1.99 -22.19
C MET A 534 -22.82 -3.25 -22.26
N GLU A 535 -22.05 -3.49 -21.20
CA GLU A 535 -21.11 -4.63 -21.09
C GLU A 535 -21.82 -5.96 -20.75
N HIS A 536 -23.01 -6.22 -21.30
CA HIS A 536 -23.83 -7.38 -20.92
C HIS A 536 -23.22 -8.72 -21.34
N GLU A 537 -22.42 -8.77 -22.40
CA GLU A 537 -21.72 -9.98 -22.84
C GLU A 537 -20.73 -10.48 -21.77
N VAL A 538 -19.84 -9.60 -21.30
CA VAL A 538 -18.79 -9.97 -20.33
C VAL A 538 -19.27 -9.99 -18.88
N ILE A 539 -20.39 -9.33 -18.57
CA ILE A 539 -20.99 -9.31 -17.22
C ILE A 539 -22.02 -10.43 -17.03
N LEU A 540 -22.72 -10.87 -18.08
CA LEU A 540 -23.76 -11.90 -17.97
C LEU A 540 -23.50 -13.09 -18.88
N LYS A 541 -23.42 -12.91 -20.19
CA LYS A 541 -23.39 -14.04 -21.14
C LYS A 541 -22.20 -14.97 -20.93
N ILE A 542 -20.97 -14.45 -20.90
CA ILE A 542 -19.77 -15.28 -20.68
C ILE A 542 -19.82 -15.98 -19.30
N PRO A 543 -20.18 -15.32 -18.19
CA PRO A 543 -20.45 -16.01 -16.92
C PRO A 543 -21.49 -17.13 -17.01
N ILE A 544 -22.60 -16.91 -17.72
CA ILE A 544 -23.67 -17.92 -17.93
C ILE A 544 -23.11 -19.13 -18.70
N GLU A 545 -22.35 -18.89 -19.77
CA GLU A 545 -21.71 -19.95 -20.56
C GLU A 545 -20.72 -20.76 -19.73
N LYS A 546 -19.88 -20.10 -18.91
CA LYS A 546 -18.95 -20.76 -17.99
C LYS A 546 -19.68 -21.54 -16.88
N ALA A 547 -20.80 -21.02 -16.37
CA ALA A 547 -21.63 -21.72 -15.38
C ALA A 547 -22.21 -23.01 -15.96
N LYS A 548 -22.76 -22.96 -17.18
CA LYS A 548 -23.28 -24.14 -17.91
C LYS A 548 -22.20 -25.18 -18.14
N ALA A 549 -21.01 -24.74 -18.59
CA ALA A 549 -19.87 -25.64 -18.79
C ALA A 549 -19.42 -26.33 -17.49
N ALA A 550 -19.62 -25.68 -16.34
CA ALA A 550 -19.35 -26.23 -15.00
C ALA A 550 -20.55 -27.01 -14.40
N GLY A 551 -21.65 -27.19 -15.14
CA GLY A 551 -22.85 -27.90 -14.67
C GLY A 551 -23.68 -27.14 -13.63
N VAL A 552 -23.56 -25.80 -13.58
CA VAL A 552 -24.32 -24.95 -12.66
C VAL A 552 -25.45 -24.24 -13.40
N GLU A 553 -26.69 -24.42 -12.91
CA GLU A 553 -27.87 -23.71 -13.42
C GLU A 553 -27.92 -22.28 -12.86
N VAL A 554 -28.21 -21.32 -13.74
CA VAL A 554 -28.28 -19.88 -13.41
C VAL A 554 -29.50 -19.19 -14.06
N PRO A 555 -30.74 -19.68 -13.80
CA PRO A 555 -31.94 -19.23 -14.50
C PRO A 555 -32.27 -17.75 -14.30
N ILE A 556 -31.91 -17.16 -13.16
CA ILE A 556 -32.12 -15.73 -12.93
C ILE A 556 -31.16 -14.94 -13.83
N LEU A 557 -29.88 -15.30 -13.88
CA LEU A 557 -28.92 -14.62 -14.77
C LEU A 557 -29.32 -14.73 -16.25
N GLU A 558 -29.78 -15.90 -16.69
CA GLU A 558 -30.31 -16.10 -18.05
C GLU A 558 -31.49 -15.17 -18.35
N THR A 559 -32.44 -15.07 -17.43
CA THR A 559 -33.59 -14.17 -17.55
C THR A 559 -33.14 -12.71 -17.61
N LEU A 560 -32.22 -12.30 -16.72
CA LEU A 560 -31.69 -10.93 -16.69
C LEU A 560 -30.99 -10.58 -18.00
N TYR A 561 -30.21 -11.50 -18.57
CA TYR A 561 -29.50 -11.32 -19.82
C TYR A 561 -30.46 -11.05 -21.00
N GLU A 562 -31.44 -11.94 -21.21
CA GLU A 562 -32.37 -11.81 -22.34
C GLU A 562 -33.19 -10.51 -22.26
N LEU A 563 -33.68 -10.16 -21.07
CA LEU A 563 -34.42 -8.91 -20.86
C LEU A 563 -33.53 -7.67 -21.06
N LEU A 564 -32.26 -7.73 -20.67
CA LEU A 564 -31.33 -6.62 -20.82
C LEU A 564 -30.99 -6.38 -22.29
N VAL A 565 -30.75 -7.44 -23.07
CA VAL A 565 -30.49 -7.36 -24.52
C VAL A 565 -31.70 -6.74 -25.25
N MET A 566 -32.92 -7.16 -24.90
CA MET A 566 -34.13 -6.55 -25.46
C MET A 566 -34.25 -5.06 -25.13
N ASN A 567 -33.96 -4.68 -23.88
CA ASN A 567 -33.99 -3.28 -23.44
C ASN A 567 -32.91 -2.43 -24.14
N GLU A 568 -31.69 -2.96 -24.30
CA GLU A 568 -30.63 -2.27 -25.03
C GLU A 568 -31.03 -1.97 -26.46
N LYS A 569 -31.53 -3.00 -27.18
CA LYS A 569 -31.95 -2.86 -28.58
C LYS A 569 -33.01 -1.76 -28.76
N LYS A 570 -33.93 -1.64 -27.81
CA LYS A 570 -34.95 -0.57 -27.81
C LYS A 570 -34.35 0.80 -27.49
N ASN A 571 -33.38 0.85 -26.58
CA ASN A 571 -32.81 2.11 -26.07
C ASN A 571 -31.78 2.75 -27.02
N LEU A 572 -31.12 1.94 -27.87
CA LEU A 572 -30.19 2.40 -28.90
C LEU A 572 -30.88 2.91 -30.18
N GLN A 573 -32.20 2.73 -30.30
CA GLN A 573 -33.03 3.37 -31.33
C GLN A 573 -33.38 4.82 -30.90
#